data_AF-A0A197K3E7-F1
#
_entry.id   AF-A0A197K3E7-F1
#
_cell.length_a   1.000
_cell.length_b   1.000
_cell.length_c   1.000
_cell.angle_alpha   90.00
_cell.angle_beta   90.00
_cell.angle_gamma   90.00
#
_symmetry.space_group_name_H-M   'P 1'
#
loop_
_entity.id
_entity.type
_entity.pdbx_description
1 polymer ?
#
loop_
_entity_poly.entity_id
_entity_poly.type
_entity_poly.pdbx_seq_one_letter_code
_entity_poly.pdbx_strand_id
1 'polypeptide(L)'
;MQRGDDFIGFEDEASEDELDAVIASNNKTPAEPSHAGQKRKRDPDNGSDTEGATGPPPGCPWMGHRQYSKLPSVPIMLTQELKDFVDFLSPTPEEHQVRKYVIQWIAKTVSELWPDSEVHVFGSYDTQLYLPSSDLDLVVLRVRDFSKEDLYKLSRHLKAKQVTNDVQVIAKARVPIIKFKERLSKIPVDISFNITNGIESAEIVRNYMETTPALRSMTMLIKHFLMIKGQNEVFQGGIGSYTTMIMILSFLQMHPQIQANKLNPEDNLGVLLIEFFELYGLCFNYNQVGISVANGGSYFLKPPNNNPNSRELLLSSIDPNDPTNDTAKGSYALRMIREVFVGAYGTLTKTVQQRHRVLFGGGSSQTSNHYRFDEHNRVPVDSRGKSSALHHQTQVSLIKDVLSIPLDVLQGRQHLEKVFYSGHFQDIFDDPHGAHGLTK
;
A
#
# COMPACT_ATOMS: atom_id res chain seq x y z
N MET A 1 27.69 -43.64 -0.53
CA MET A 1 27.50 -43.65 -2.00
C MET A 1 26.87 -42.33 -2.40
N GLN A 2 27.63 -41.56 -3.17
CA GLN A 2 27.38 -40.29 -3.90
C GLN A 2 26.37 -39.26 -3.35
N ARG A 3 26.96 -38.14 -2.90
CA ARG A 3 26.40 -36.77 -2.83
C ARG A 3 26.41 -36.13 -4.23
N GLY A 4 25.49 -35.18 -4.46
CA GLY A 4 25.59 -34.07 -5.42
C GLY A 4 24.60 -32.99 -4.94
N ASP A 5 25.06 -31.86 -4.39
CA ASP A 5 25.68 -30.69 -5.04
C ASP A 5 24.68 -29.93 -5.92
N ASP A 6 24.21 -28.78 -5.39
CA ASP A 6 23.97 -27.52 -6.10
C ASP A 6 23.48 -26.46 -5.09
N PHE A 7 24.43 -25.95 -4.30
CA PHE A 7 24.29 -24.77 -3.44
C PHE A 7 25.35 -23.78 -3.94
N ILE A 8 24.95 -22.67 -4.57
CA ILE A 8 25.89 -21.61 -4.98
C ILE A 8 25.98 -20.63 -3.82
N GLY A 9 27.08 -20.71 -3.06
CA GLY A 9 27.52 -19.65 -2.16
C GLY A 9 28.20 -18.54 -2.96
N PHE A 10 27.90 -17.29 -2.62
CA PHE A 10 28.70 -16.16 -3.07
C PHE A 10 29.76 -15.91 -1.99
N GLU A 11 31.04 -16.09 -2.37
CA GLU A 11 32.20 -15.66 -1.61
C GLU A 11 32.36 -14.14 -1.81
N ASP A 12 32.14 -13.36 -0.75
CA ASP A 12 32.54 -11.97 -0.68
C ASP A 12 33.93 -11.90 -0.01
N GLU A 13 34.97 -11.75 -0.83
CA GLU A 13 36.24 -11.16 -0.39
C GLU A 13 36.40 -9.78 -1.05
N ALA A 14 36.07 -8.73 -0.31
CA ALA A 14 36.67 -7.41 -0.48
C ALA A 14 36.67 -6.70 0.88
N SER A 15 37.88 -6.46 1.37
CA SER A 15 38.23 -5.84 2.64
C SER A 15 37.68 -4.43 2.79
N GLU A 16 37.13 -4.15 3.98
CA GLU A 16 36.93 -2.81 4.53
C GLU A 16 38.30 -2.14 4.73
N ASP A 17 38.66 -1.19 3.86
CA ASP A 17 39.60 -0.09 4.11
C ASP A 17 39.87 0.63 2.77
N GLU A 18 39.02 1.62 2.41
CA GLU A 18 39.33 2.77 1.52
C GLU A 18 38.04 3.51 1.13
N LEU A 19 37.45 4.27 2.06
CA LEU A 19 36.33 5.17 1.71
C LEU A 19 36.34 6.54 2.44
N ASP A 20 37.51 7.01 2.87
CA ASP A 20 37.65 8.27 3.63
C ASP A 20 38.63 9.30 3.00
N ALA A 21 38.83 9.29 1.67
CA ALA A 21 39.83 10.17 1.05
C ALA A 21 39.46 10.84 -0.30
N VAL A 22 38.19 11.19 -0.55
CA VAL A 22 37.81 11.93 -1.80
C VAL A 22 36.86 13.12 -1.58
N ILE A 23 36.77 13.67 -0.37
CA ILE A 23 36.05 14.93 -0.11
C ILE A 23 37.01 15.99 0.44
N ALA A 24 38.04 16.36 -0.32
CA ALA A 24 38.90 17.49 0.03
C ALA A 24 39.77 18.01 -1.12
N SER A 25 39.20 18.35 -2.29
CA SER A 25 39.83 19.35 -3.18
C SER A 25 38.99 19.59 -4.43
N ASN A 26 38.34 20.76 -4.51
CA ASN A 26 38.33 21.62 -5.71
C ASN A 26 37.35 22.77 -5.50
N ASN A 27 37.81 23.84 -4.84
CA ASN A 27 37.16 25.14 -4.80
C ASN A 27 38.15 26.20 -5.30
N LYS A 28 37.87 26.78 -6.47
CA LYS A 28 38.34 28.06 -7.07
C LYS A 28 37.84 28.01 -8.53
N THR A 29 37.06 28.93 -9.12
CA THR A 29 37.06 30.41 -9.22
C THR A 29 35.93 30.77 -10.24
N PRO A 30 35.65 32.02 -10.68
CA PRO A 30 35.77 33.37 -10.10
C PRO A 30 34.43 34.18 -10.19
N ALA A 31 34.47 35.46 -9.78
CA ALA A 31 33.31 36.35 -9.57
C ALA A 31 32.98 37.31 -10.75
N GLU A 32 31.71 37.78 -10.71
CA GLU A 32 31.09 39.03 -11.23
C GLU A 32 30.70 39.16 -12.74
N PRO A 33 29.69 39.98 -13.13
CA PRO A 33 29.15 41.16 -12.41
C PRO A 33 27.61 41.33 -12.33
N SER A 34 27.25 42.34 -11.53
CA SER A 34 25.92 42.85 -11.17
C SER A 34 25.11 43.49 -12.30
N HIS A 35 23.79 43.22 -12.33
CA HIS A 35 22.80 44.11 -12.95
C HIS A 35 21.57 44.30 -12.06
N ALA A 36 21.11 45.56 -12.02
CA ALA A 36 20.06 46.09 -11.16
C ALA A 36 18.65 46.05 -11.81
N GLY A 37 17.62 46.01 -10.96
CA GLY A 37 16.19 46.21 -11.29
C GLY A 37 15.35 44.96 -10.98
N GLN A 38 14.18 44.99 -10.35
CA GLN A 38 13.26 46.05 -9.92
C GLN A 38 12.49 45.54 -8.68
N LYS A 39 12.27 46.42 -7.68
CA LYS A 39 11.39 46.17 -6.53
C LYS A 39 9.94 45.98 -7.00
N ARG A 40 9.36 44.79 -6.82
CA ARG A 40 7.90 44.61 -6.83
C ARG A 40 7.34 44.82 -5.42
N LYS A 41 6.33 45.69 -5.35
CA LYS A 41 5.57 46.15 -4.19
C LYS A 41 5.02 44.96 -3.38
N ARG A 42 5.16 45.01 -2.05
CA ARG A 42 4.36 44.21 -1.11
C ARG A 42 2.98 44.85 -1.01
N ASP A 43 1.93 44.07 -1.22
CA ASP A 43 0.56 44.48 -0.88
C ASP A 43 0.35 44.41 0.64
N PRO A 44 -0.53 45.26 1.20
CA PRO A 44 -0.67 45.44 2.63
C PRO A 44 -1.50 44.32 3.26
N ASP A 45 -0.92 43.80 4.33
CA ASP A 45 -1.52 43.16 5.49
C ASP A 45 -3.05 43.33 5.59
N ASN A 46 -3.78 42.24 5.36
CA ASN A 46 -5.18 42.14 5.72
C ASN A 46 -5.26 41.14 6.87
N GLY A 47 -5.38 41.67 8.08
CA GLY A 47 -5.44 40.89 9.31
C GLY A 47 -6.57 39.87 9.29
N SER A 48 -6.19 38.60 9.42
CA SER A 48 -7.08 37.55 9.89
C SER A 48 -6.33 36.79 10.97
N ASP A 49 -6.97 36.69 12.13
CA ASP A 49 -6.45 36.12 13.38
C ASP A 49 -5.66 34.83 13.16
N THR A 50 -4.36 34.89 13.39
CA THR A 50 -3.47 33.72 13.46
C THR A 50 -3.66 33.01 14.80
N GLU A 51 -4.80 32.35 14.99
CA GLU A 51 -4.91 31.29 15.99
C GLU A 51 -4.08 30.08 15.51
N GLY A 52 -2.79 30.06 15.88
CA GLY A 52 -1.97 28.87 16.10
C GLY A 52 -2.20 27.65 15.19
N ALA A 53 -1.97 27.78 13.88
CA ALA A 53 -1.92 26.61 13.00
C ALA A 53 -0.55 25.92 13.14
N THR A 54 -0.34 25.16 14.23
CA THR A 54 0.73 24.16 14.25
C THR A 54 0.44 23.17 13.12
N GLY A 55 1.35 23.04 12.15
CA GLY A 55 1.24 22.03 11.08
C GLY A 55 1.15 20.60 11.63
N PRO A 56 0.99 19.60 10.75
CA PRO A 56 0.87 18.22 11.19
C PRO A 56 2.11 17.79 11.98
N PRO A 57 1.98 16.85 12.92
CA PRO A 57 3.13 16.26 13.60
C PRO A 57 4.18 15.76 12.59
N PRO A 58 5.49 15.86 12.91
CA PRO A 58 6.53 15.35 12.03
C PRO A 58 6.28 13.90 11.61
N GLY A 59 6.45 13.61 10.32
CA GLY A 59 6.24 12.28 9.75
C GLY A 59 4.77 11.89 9.53
N CYS A 60 3.81 12.79 9.78
CA CYS A 60 2.38 12.53 9.63
C CYS A 60 1.70 13.42 8.56
N PRO A 61 2.19 13.43 7.30
CA PRO A 61 1.72 14.37 6.27
C PRO A 61 0.23 14.25 5.96
N TRP A 62 -0.37 13.07 6.12
CA TRP A 62 -1.81 12.83 5.91
C TRP A 62 -2.71 13.65 6.83
N MET A 63 -2.22 14.05 8.01
CA MET A 63 -3.03 14.79 8.97
C MET A 63 -3.29 16.24 8.52
N GLY A 64 -2.44 16.80 7.65
CA GLY A 64 -2.53 18.20 7.23
C GLY A 64 -2.79 19.16 8.39
N HIS A 65 -3.90 19.90 8.34
CA HIS A 65 -4.35 20.80 9.42
C HIS A 65 -5.52 20.24 10.25
N ARG A 66 -5.83 18.94 10.14
CA ARG A 66 -7.00 18.30 10.77
C ARG A 66 -6.84 18.16 12.29
N GLN A 67 -7.83 18.62 13.05
CA GLN A 67 -7.80 18.51 14.52
C GLN A 67 -8.68 17.36 15.04
N TYR A 68 -8.14 16.14 15.03
CA TYR A 68 -8.89 14.95 15.47
C TYR A 68 -9.35 15.03 16.93
N SER A 69 -8.62 15.72 17.82
CA SER A 69 -8.98 15.86 19.24
C SER A 69 -10.36 16.47 19.50
N LYS A 70 -10.94 17.15 18.50
CA LYS A 70 -12.30 17.73 18.58
C LYS A 70 -13.42 16.71 18.33
N LEU A 71 -13.09 15.50 17.88
CA LEU A 71 -14.06 14.44 17.61
C LEU A 71 -14.57 13.79 18.92
N PRO A 72 -15.79 13.23 18.93
CA PRO A 72 -16.48 12.86 20.16
C PRO A 72 -15.90 11.64 20.91
N SER A 73 -15.17 10.75 20.23
CA SER A 73 -14.58 9.56 20.84
C SER A 73 -13.29 9.14 20.13
N VAL A 74 -12.41 8.42 20.84
CA VAL A 74 -11.14 7.94 20.26
C VAL A 74 -11.34 6.97 19.09
N PRO A 75 -12.32 6.05 19.09
CA PRO A 75 -12.61 5.24 17.91
C PRO A 75 -12.98 6.08 16.68
N ILE A 76 -13.76 7.15 16.85
CA ILE A 76 -14.11 8.07 15.76
C ILE A 76 -12.89 8.86 15.28
N MET A 77 -12.00 9.27 16.20
CA MET A 77 -10.71 9.87 15.84
C MET A 77 -9.87 8.94 14.97
N LEU A 78 -9.76 7.67 15.38
CA LEU A 78 -9.00 6.66 14.66
C LEU A 78 -9.59 6.41 13.27
N THR A 79 -10.91 6.24 13.17
CA THR A 79 -11.58 6.10 11.86
C THR A 79 -11.30 7.30 10.96
N GLN A 80 -11.43 8.54 11.46
CA GLN A 80 -11.20 9.72 10.63
C GLN A 80 -9.74 9.84 10.20
N GLU A 81 -8.79 9.57 11.09
CA GLU A 81 -7.37 9.60 10.74
C GLU A 81 -7.02 8.53 9.70
N LEU A 82 -7.61 7.33 9.79
CA LEU A 82 -7.42 6.28 8.79
C LEU A 82 -8.02 6.66 7.43
N LYS A 83 -9.18 7.34 7.40
CA LYS A 83 -9.74 7.88 6.15
C LYS A 83 -8.80 8.88 5.52
N ASP A 84 -8.30 9.84 6.29
CA ASP A 84 -7.31 10.82 5.79
C ASP A 84 -6.01 10.14 5.34
N PHE A 85 -5.59 9.05 5.99
CA PHE A 85 -4.44 8.26 5.57
C PHE A 85 -4.68 7.49 4.26
N VAL A 86 -5.88 6.91 4.07
CA VAL A 86 -6.28 6.24 2.83
C VAL A 86 -6.37 7.24 1.68
N ASP A 87 -6.92 8.43 1.93
CA ASP A 87 -6.97 9.52 0.96
C ASP A 87 -5.56 9.96 0.59
N PHE A 88 -4.68 10.12 1.59
CA PHE A 88 -3.27 10.42 1.34
C PHE A 88 -2.61 9.33 0.51
N LEU A 89 -2.79 8.04 0.83
CA LEU A 89 -2.23 6.92 0.06
C LEU A 89 -2.83 6.78 -1.34
N SER A 90 -4.03 7.32 -1.57
CA SER A 90 -4.68 7.21 -2.86
C SER A 90 -3.88 7.95 -3.94
N PRO A 91 -3.82 7.42 -5.17
CA PRO A 91 -3.10 8.05 -6.26
C PRO A 91 -3.67 9.45 -6.56
N THR A 92 -2.79 10.43 -6.75
CA THR A 92 -3.23 11.75 -7.21
C THR A 92 -3.61 11.70 -8.70
N PRO A 93 -4.38 12.68 -9.21
CA PRO A 93 -4.68 12.77 -10.63
C PRO A 93 -3.41 12.80 -11.51
N GLU A 94 -2.36 13.50 -11.09
CA GLU A 94 -1.07 13.57 -11.78
C GLU A 94 -0.39 12.20 -11.81
N GLU A 95 -0.32 11.51 -10.67
CA GLU A 95 0.27 10.16 -10.57
C GLU A 95 -0.48 9.15 -11.44
N HIS A 96 -1.81 9.28 -11.52
CA HIS A 96 -2.63 8.44 -12.36
C HIS A 96 -2.41 8.74 -13.85
N GLN A 97 -2.29 10.02 -14.21
CA GLN A 97 -2.08 10.45 -15.59
C GLN A 97 -0.68 10.06 -16.10
N VAL A 98 0.37 10.18 -15.28
CA VAL A 98 1.71 9.68 -15.63
C VAL A 98 1.67 8.19 -15.91
N ARG A 99 0.98 7.39 -15.07
CA ARG A 99 0.79 5.95 -15.34
C ARG A 99 0.10 5.69 -16.68
N LYS A 100 -0.93 6.47 -17.04
CA LYS A 100 -1.59 6.36 -18.34
C LYS A 100 -0.64 6.59 -19.51
N TYR A 101 0.19 7.63 -19.44
CA TYR A 101 1.20 7.88 -20.48
C TYR A 101 2.21 6.73 -20.58
N VAL A 102 2.67 6.19 -19.45
CA VAL A 102 3.57 5.02 -19.44
C VAL A 102 2.91 3.81 -20.11
N ILE A 103 1.65 3.49 -19.78
CA ILE A 103 0.87 2.41 -20.41
C ILE A 103 0.78 2.63 -21.93
N GLN A 104 0.42 3.85 -22.36
CA GLN A 104 0.30 4.19 -23.77
C GLN A 104 1.63 4.04 -24.52
N TRP A 105 2.75 4.43 -23.90
CA TRP A 105 4.07 4.29 -24.51
C TRP A 105 4.42 2.82 -24.73
N ILE A 106 4.18 2.01 -23.71
CA ILE A 106 4.43 0.56 -23.77
C ILE A 106 3.52 -0.07 -24.83
N ALA A 107 2.23 0.25 -24.84
CA ALA A 107 1.27 -0.26 -25.81
C ALA A 107 1.70 0.06 -27.26
N LYS A 108 2.09 1.31 -27.53
CA LYS A 108 2.63 1.72 -28.83
C LYS A 108 3.89 0.91 -29.20
N THR A 109 4.82 0.78 -28.26
CA THR A 109 6.08 0.03 -28.46
C THR A 109 5.83 -1.44 -28.76
N VAL A 110 4.87 -2.07 -28.07
CA VAL A 110 4.49 -3.46 -28.27
C VAL A 110 3.79 -3.65 -29.63
N SER A 111 2.88 -2.74 -30.00
CA SER A 111 2.16 -2.82 -31.29
C SER A 111 3.05 -2.70 -32.52
N GLU A 112 4.22 -2.06 -32.40
CA GLU A 112 5.21 -1.99 -33.48
C GLU A 112 5.88 -3.35 -33.75
N LEU A 113 5.99 -4.21 -32.74
CA LEU A 113 6.49 -5.58 -32.90
C LEU A 113 5.37 -6.54 -33.32
N TRP A 114 4.19 -6.36 -32.75
CA TRP A 114 3.03 -7.23 -32.97
C TRP A 114 1.78 -6.37 -33.21
N PRO A 115 1.41 -6.09 -34.48
CA PRO A 115 0.31 -5.17 -34.80
C PRO A 115 -1.08 -5.60 -34.26
N ASP A 116 -1.32 -6.90 -34.14
CA ASP A 116 -2.58 -7.46 -33.62
C ASP A 116 -2.63 -7.52 -32.07
N SER A 117 -1.56 -7.13 -31.39
CA SER A 117 -1.44 -7.26 -29.94
C SER A 117 -2.30 -6.26 -29.19
N GLU A 118 -2.73 -6.65 -27.98
CA GLU A 118 -3.43 -5.76 -27.06
C GLU A 118 -2.70 -5.74 -25.73
N VAL A 119 -2.46 -4.55 -25.18
CA VAL A 119 -1.87 -4.36 -23.86
C VAL A 119 -2.95 -3.99 -22.88
N HIS A 120 -3.17 -4.85 -21.89
CA HIS A 120 -4.15 -4.64 -20.83
C HIS A 120 -3.43 -4.50 -19.48
N VAL A 121 -3.95 -3.62 -18.63
CA VAL A 121 -3.49 -3.52 -17.25
C VAL A 121 -4.27 -4.51 -16.40
N PHE A 122 -3.61 -5.14 -15.42
CA PHE A 122 -4.29 -5.99 -14.45
C PHE A 122 -3.81 -5.70 -13.03
N GLY A 123 -4.34 -6.45 -12.05
CA GLY A 123 -3.89 -6.38 -10.66
C GLY A 123 -4.32 -5.10 -9.94
N SER A 124 -3.38 -4.48 -9.24
CA SER A 124 -3.69 -3.38 -8.32
C SER A 124 -4.12 -2.09 -9.01
N TYR A 125 -3.66 -1.86 -10.25
CA TYR A 125 -4.03 -0.67 -11.02
C TYR A 125 -5.49 -0.71 -11.50
N ASP A 126 -5.90 -1.83 -12.11
CA ASP A 126 -7.27 -2.01 -12.63
C ASP A 126 -8.34 -1.93 -11.52
N THR A 127 -7.97 -2.37 -10.31
CA THR A 127 -8.86 -2.35 -9.13
C THR A 127 -8.79 -1.03 -8.35
N GLN A 128 -7.99 -0.05 -8.76
CA GLN A 128 -7.73 1.20 -8.01
C GLN A 128 -7.25 0.96 -6.56
N LEU A 129 -6.60 -0.18 -6.31
CA LEU A 129 -6.02 -0.60 -5.03
C LEU A 129 -4.49 -0.52 -5.01
N TYR A 130 -3.91 0.21 -5.98
CA TYR A 130 -2.47 0.39 -6.07
C TYR A 130 -2.01 1.48 -5.10
N LEU A 131 -0.90 1.20 -4.43
CA LEU A 131 -0.22 2.16 -3.58
C LEU A 131 0.64 3.08 -4.46
N PRO A 132 1.11 4.23 -3.94
CA PRO A 132 1.92 5.15 -4.72
C PRO A 132 3.19 4.50 -5.30
N SER A 133 3.76 3.52 -4.60
CA SER A 133 4.93 2.75 -5.01
C SER A 133 4.62 1.45 -5.76
N SER A 134 3.34 1.12 -6.02
CA SER A 134 2.98 -0.14 -6.67
C SER A 134 3.42 -0.19 -8.13
N ASP A 135 3.86 -1.39 -8.52
CA ASP A 135 4.22 -1.78 -9.88
C ASP A 135 3.02 -1.67 -10.83
N LEU A 136 3.33 -1.48 -12.11
CA LEU A 136 2.36 -1.53 -13.20
C LEU A 136 2.41 -2.92 -13.84
N ASP A 137 1.41 -3.74 -13.51
CA ASP A 137 1.24 -5.08 -14.07
C ASP A 137 0.50 -5.05 -15.42
N LEU A 138 1.19 -5.44 -16.50
CA LEU A 138 0.67 -5.43 -17.86
C LEU A 138 0.67 -6.83 -18.47
N VAL A 139 -0.38 -7.15 -19.22
CA VAL A 139 -0.44 -8.35 -20.04
C VAL A 139 -0.54 -7.98 -21.51
N VAL A 140 0.32 -8.58 -22.32
CA VAL A 140 0.22 -8.51 -23.78
C VAL A 140 -0.54 -9.73 -24.27
N LEU A 141 -1.68 -9.50 -24.91
CA LEU A 141 -2.52 -10.53 -25.53
C LEU A 141 -2.35 -10.52 -27.05
N ARG A 142 -2.85 -11.58 -27.68
CA ARG A 142 -2.91 -11.75 -29.15
C ARG A 142 -1.55 -11.79 -29.85
N VAL A 143 -0.50 -12.15 -29.12
CA VAL A 143 0.80 -12.51 -29.72
C VAL A 143 0.73 -13.96 -30.17
N ARG A 144 0.64 -14.18 -31.48
CA ARG A 144 0.62 -15.51 -32.10
C ARG A 144 1.99 -16.18 -31.95
N ASP A 145 1.98 -17.50 -31.74
CA ASP A 145 3.17 -18.35 -31.64
C ASP A 145 4.23 -17.84 -30.63
N PHE A 146 3.75 -17.28 -29.50
CA PHE A 146 4.62 -16.72 -28.46
C PHE A 146 5.69 -17.72 -28.01
N SER A 147 6.93 -17.26 -27.99
CA SER A 147 8.12 -17.98 -27.56
C SER A 147 8.87 -17.19 -26.48
N LYS A 148 9.71 -17.88 -25.70
CA LYS A 148 10.55 -17.20 -24.70
C LYS A 148 11.52 -16.19 -25.32
N GLU A 149 11.86 -16.33 -26.60
CA GLU A 149 12.68 -15.38 -27.34
C GLU A 149 11.98 -14.03 -27.52
N ASP A 150 10.64 -14.02 -27.57
CA ASP A 150 9.86 -12.79 -27.73
C ASP A 150 10.01 -11.85 -26.52
N LEU A 151 10.30 -12.39 -25.33
CA LEU A 151 10.68 -11.59 -24.17
C LEU A 151 11.95 -10.77 -24.43
N TYR A 152 12.96 -11.41 -25.04
CA TYR A 152 14.23 -10.74 -25.38
C TYR A 152 14.08 -9.81 -26.59
N LYS A 153 13.16 -10.11 -27.52
CA LYS A 153 12.81 -9.18 -28.61
C LYS A 153 12.17 -7.91 -28.05
N LEU A 154 11.16 -8.04 -27.18
CA LEU A 154 10.53 -6.89 -26.53
C LEU A 154 11.54 -6.12 -25.67
N SER A 155 12.40 -6.80 -24.92
CA SER A 155 13.46 -6.17 -24.13
C SER A 155 14.36 -5.25 -24.97
N ARG A 156 14.86 -5.72 -26.12
CA ARG A 156 15.68 -4.91 -27.03
C ARG A 156 14.90 -3.73 -27.62
N HIS A 157 13.63 -3.95 -27.97
CA HIS A 157 12.80 -2.91 -28.56
C HIS A 157 12.44 -1.81 -27.57
N LEU A 158 12.12 -2.16 -26.31
CA LEU A 158 11.90 -1.20 -25.21
C LEU A 158 13.12 -0.29 -25.00
N LYS A 159 14.34 -0.86 -25.08
CA LYS A 159 15.59 -0.10 -25.02
C LYS A 159 15.78 0.81 -26.24
N ALA A 160 15.55 0.29 -27.44
CA ALA A 160 15.66 1.07 -28.68
C ALA A 160 14.68 2.26 -28.72
N LYS A 161 13.49 2.10 -28.14
CA LYS A 161 12.45 3.14 -28.05
C LYS A 161 12.59 4.04 -26.84
N GLN A 162 13.67 3.90 -26.06
CA GLN A 162 13.98 4.70 -24.87
C GLN A 162 12.89 4.66 -23.78
N VAL A 163 12.07 3.60 -23.76
CA VAL A 163 11.10 3.36 -22.68
C VAL A 163 11.84 3.06 -21.38
N THR A 164 12.95 2.33 -21.48
CA THR A 164 13.84 2.04 -20.35
C THR A 164 15.26 1.78 -20.83
N ASN A 165 16.22 1.89 -19.91
CA ASN A 165 17.63 1.56 -20.18
C ASN A 165 17.96 0.12 -19.78
N ASP A 166 17.24 -0.43 -18.79
CA ASP A 166 17.51 -1.75 -18.25
C ASP A 166 16.23 -2.59 -18.16
N VAL A 167 16.39 -3.88 -18.44
CA VAL A 167 15.28 -4.83 -18.55
C VAL A 167 15.74 -6.17 -18.02
N GLN A 168 15.03 -6.67 -17.01
CA GLN A 168 15.22 -8.00 -16.46
C GLN A 168 14.22 -8.98 -17.09
N VAL A 169 14.72 -10.02 -17.75
CA VAL A 169 13.89 -11.09 -18.31
C VAL A 169 13.89 -12.29 -17.38
N ILE A 170 12.70 -12.66 -16.87
CA ILE A 170 12.51 -13.81 -15.97
C ILE A 170 11.82 -14.94 -16.76
N ALA A 171 12.57 -15.61 -17.63
CA ALA A 171 12.03 -16.61 -18.56
C ALA A 171 11.86 -18.05 -17.99
N LYS A 172 12.44 -18.31 -16.81
CA LYS A 172 12.46 -19.66 -16.18
C LYS A 172 11.29 -19.90 -15.23
N ALA A 173 10.55 -18.87 -14.83
CA ALA A 173 9.39 -19.00 -13.96
C ALA A 173 8.22 -19.69 -14.67
N ARG A 174 7.24 -20.20 -13.89
CA ARG A 174 5.99 -20.78 -14.42
C ARG A 174 5.26 -19.80 -15.35
N VAL A 175 5.29 -18.52 -14.97
CA VAL A 175 4.81 -17.39 -15.77
C VAL A 175 6.03 -16.54 -16.13
N PRO A 176 6.51 -16.60 -17.39
CA PRO A 176 7.60 -15.75 -17.84
C PRO A 176 7.19 -14.28 -17.86
N ILE A 177 8.05 -13.41 -17.30
CA ILE A 177 7.79 -11.97 -17.21
C ILE A 177 9.01 -11.14 -17.60
N ILE A 178 8.75 -9.91 -18.04
CA ILE A 178 9.75 -8.86 -18.19
C ILE A 178 9.53 -7.84 -17.09
N LYS A 179 10.57 -7.51 -16.32
CA LYS A 179 10.55 -6.45 -15.32
C LYS A 179 11.46 -5.30 -15.71
N PHE A 180 11.03 -4.06 -15.53
CA PHE A 180 11.87 -2.87 -15.71
C PHE A 180 11.31 -1.66 -14.96
N LYS A 181 12.04 -0.55 -14.96
CA LYS A 181 11.52 0.77 -14.56
C LYS A 181 11.47 1.68 -15.76
N GLU A 182 10.35 2.37 -15.98
CA GLU A 182 10.25 3.36 -17.06
C GLU A 182 11.24 4.50 -16.82
N ARG A 183 11.85 5.00 -17.90
CA ARG A 183 13.01 5.88 -17.87
C ARG A 183 12.76 7.21 -17.13
N LEU A 184 11.62 7.86 -17.35
CA LEU A 184 11.33 9.21 -16.83
C LEU A 184 10.65 9.14 -15.45
N SER A 185 9.50 8.48 -15.39
CA SER A 185 8.65 8.33 -14.20
C SER A 185 9.27 7.42 -13.13
N LYS A 186 10.20 6.53 -13.52
CA LYS A 186 10.77 5.48 -12.66
C LYS A 186 9.75 4.47 -12.13
N ILE A 187 8.54 4.45 -12.70
CA ILE A 187 7.49 3.49 -12.35
C ILE A 187 7.99 2.07 -12.69
N PRO A 188 7.98 1.13 -11.74
CA PRO A 188 8.24 -0.28 -12.02
C PRO A 188 7.13 -0.86 -12.89
N VAL A 189 7.50 -1.70 -13.84
CA VAL A 189 6.59 -2.33 -14.81
C VAL A 189 6.94 -3.79 -14.94
N ASP A 190 5.92 -4.64 -14.81
CA ASP A 190 5.97 -6.07 -15.03
C ASP A 190 5.09 -6.42 -16.23
N ILE A 191 5.67 -7.04 -17.28
CA ILE A 191 4.94 -7.45 -18.48
C ILE A 191 4.91 -8.98 -18.58
N SER A 192 3.71 -9.53 -18.69
CA SER A 192 3.44 -10.93 -18.98
C SER A 192 2.76 -11.10 -20.35
N PHE A 193 2.70 -12.33 -20.87
CA PHE A 193 2.14 -12.62 -22.19
C PHE A 193 1.07 -13.71 -22.12
N ASN A 194 -0.05 -13.48 -22.81
CA ASN A 194 -1.12 -14.47 -23.03
C ASN A 194 -1.67 -15.14 -21.75
N ILE A 195 -1.72 -14.41 -20.63
CA ILE A 195 -2.30 -14.88 -19.37
C ILE A 195 -3.59 -14.12 -19.08
N THR A 196 -4.72 -14.81 -19.11
CA THR A 196 -6.04 -14.18 -18.90
C THR A 196 -6.54 -14.27 -17.46
N ASN A 197 -6.01 -15.18 -16.64
CA ASN A 197 -6.47 -15.39 -15.26
C ASN A 197 -6.41 -14.12 -14.39
N GLY A 198 -5.46 -13.23 -14.66
CA GLY A 198 -5.35 -11.94 -13.96
C GLY A 198 -6.49 -10.97 -14.29
N ILE A 199 -7.07 -11.08 -15.49
CA ILE A 199 -8.19 -10.25 -15.95
C ILE A 199 -9.50 -10.74 -15.31
N GLU A 200 -9.75 -12.05 -15.33
CA GLU A 200 -10.92 -12.67 -14.67
C GLU A 200 -10.94 -12.37 -13.17
N SER A 201 -9.76 -12.44 -12.53
CA SER A 201 -9.61 -12.08 -11.12
C SER A 201 -9.98 -10.63 -10.83
N ALA A 202 -9.70 -9.70 -11.75
CA ALA A 202 -10.01 -8.29 -11.57
C ALA A 202 -11.52 -8.02 -11.58
N GLU A 203 -12.29 -8.73 -12.40
CA GLU A 203 -13.75 -8.61 -12.42
C GLU A 203 -14.39 -9.05 -11.10
N ILE A 204 -13.96 -10.18 -10.56
CA ILE A 204 -14.42 -10.64 -9.24
C ILE A 204 -14.02 -9.64 -8.15
N VAL A 205 -12.79 -9.11 -8.18
CA VAL A 205 -12.34 -8.10 -7.21
C VAL A 205 -13.20 -6.84 -7.30
N ARG A 206 -13.55 -6.38 -8.52
CA ARG A 206 -14.46 -5.24 -8.72
C ARG A 206 -15.83 -5.51 -8.09
N ASN A 207 -16.42 -6.67 -8.33
CA ASN A 207 -17.70 -7.04 -7.73
C ASN A 207 -17.63 -7.09 -6.18
N TYR A 208 -16.53 -7.58 -5.61
CA TYR A 208 -16.34 -7.55 -4.15
C TYR A 208 -16.20 -6.13 -3.59
N MET A 209 -15.52 -5.24 -4.30
CA MET A 209 -15.41 -3.83 -3.89
C MET A 209 -16.75 -3.10 -3.97
N GLU A 210 -17.56 -3.39 -5.00
CA GLU A 210 -18.90 -2.81 -5.14
C GLU A 210 -19.85 -3.27 -4.04
N THR A 211 -19.80 -4.56 -3.68
CA THR A 211 -20.68 -5.15 -2.66
C THR A 211 -20.18 -4.92 -1.22
N THR A 212 -18.89 -4.63 -1.04
CA THR A 212 -18.25 -4.44 0.26
C THR A 212 -17.41 -3.15 0.25
N PRO A 213 -18.01 -1.96 0.41
CA PRO A 213 -17.30 -0.67 0.22
C PRO A 213 -16.00 -0.53 1.03
N ALA A 214 -16.02 -0.91 2.32
CA ALA A 214 -14.85 -0.83 3.21
C ALA A 214 -13.68 -1.75 2.81
N LEU A 215 -13.90 -2.69 1.88
CA LEU A 215 -12.86 -3.55 1.35
C LEU A 215 -11.73 -2.72 0.73
N ARG A 216 -12.05 -1.61 0.04
CA ARG A 216 -11.03 -0.74 -0.57
C ARG A 216 -10.12 -0.14 0.49
N SER A 217 -10.70 0.57 1.45
CA SER A 217 -9.98 1.26 2.52
C SER A 217 -9.14 0.28 3.35
N MET A 218 -9.74 -0.84 3.77
CA MET A 218 -9.03 -1.89 4.51
C MET A 218 -7.89 -2.50 3.70
N THR A 219 -8.10 -2.75 2.40
CA THR A 219 -7.06 -3.31 1.52
C THR A 219 -5.88 -2.36 1.38
N MET A 220 -6.12 -1.07 1.18
CA MET A 220 -5.04 -0.09 1.12
C MET A 220 -4.24 -0.03 2.43
N LEU A 221 -4.92 0.00 3.58
CA LEU A 221 -4.28 0.05 4.90
C LEU A 221 -3.41 -1.18 5.17
N ILE A 222 -3.95 -2.38 4.96
CA ILE A 222 -3.24 -3.63 5.25
C ILE A 222 -2.13 -3.90 4.22
N LYS A 223 -2.35 -3.60 2.93
CA LYS A 223 -1.28 -3.70 1.93
C LYS A 223 -0.13 -2.77 2.26
N HIS A 224 -0.42 -1.53 2.61
CA HIS A 224 0.61 -0.56 2.99
C HIS A 224 1.35 -1.02 4.24
N PHE A 225 0.63 -1.49 5.26
CA PHE A 225 1.21 -2.07 6.46
C PHE A 225 2.16 -3.24 6.14
N LEU A 226 1.73 -4.21 5.33
CA LEU A 226 2.58 -5.34 4.95
C LEU A 226 3.81 -4.89 4.18
N MET A 227 3.67 -3.90 3.29
CA MET A 227 4.78 -3.33 2.52
C MET A 227 5.85 -2.70 3.41
N ILE A 228 5.46 -1.85 4.37
CA ILE A 228 6.45 -1.24 5.30
C ILE A 228 7.06 -2.24 6.29
N LYS A 229 6.48 -3.44 6.42
CA LYS A 229 7.05 -4.56 7.19
C LYS A 229 7.83 -5.56 6.33
N GLY A 230 7.94 -5.33 5.02
CA GLY A 230 8.60 -6.23 4.08
C GLY A 230 7.92 -7.61 3.99
N GLN A 231 6.60 -7.67 4.22
CA GLN A 231 5.80 -8.90 4.24
C GLN A 231 4.84 -9.02 3.04
N ASN A 232 5.02 -8.21 1.99
CA ASN A 232 4.17 -8.18 0.79
C ASN A 232 4.71 -9.02 -0.39
N GLU A 233 5.91 -9.60 -0.27
CA GLU A 233 6.60 -10.33 -1.35
C GLU A 233 6.44 -11.85 -1.22
N VAL A 234 5.63 -12.46 -2.08
CA VAL A 234 5.35 -13.91 -2.04
C VAL A 234 6.60 -14.76 -2.28
N PHE A 235 7.53 -14.28 -3.12
CA PHE A 235 8.79 -14.98 -3.37
C PHE A 235 9.65 -15.15 -2.11
N GLN A 236 9.53 -14.23 -1.15
CA GLN A 236 10.21 -14.28 0.14
C GLN A 236 9.35 -14.97 1.23
N GLY A 237 8.17 -15.47 0.88
CA GLY A 237 7.21 -16.10 1.79
C GLY A 237 6.19 -15.15 2.41
N GLY A 238 6.17 -13.88 1.98
CA GLY A 238 5.17 -12.87 2.38
C GLY A 238 3.77 -13.15 1.81
N ILE A 239 2.81 -12.26 2.09
CA ILE A 239 1.43 -12.37 1.60
C ILE A 239 1.25 -11.49 0.37
N GLY A 240 0.76 -12.09 -0.73
CA GLY A 240 0.46 -11.38 -1.96
C GLY A 240 -0.78 -10.47 -1.83
N SER A 241 -0.92 -9.51 -2.73
CA SER A 241 -2.04 -8.56 -2.73
C SER A 241 -3.41 -9.23 -2.81
N TYR A 242 -3.56 -10.28 -3.63
CA TYR A 242 -4.82 -10.97 -3.79
C TYR A 242 -5.22 -11.77 -2.54
N THR A 243 -4.28 -12.52 -1.97
CA THR A 243 -4.45 -13.22 -0.69
C THR A 243 -4.79 -12.24 0.44
N THR A 244 -4.14 -11.07 0.46
CA THR A 244 -4.44 -10.00 1.43
C THR A 244 -5.88 -9.53 1.30
N MET A 245 -6.36 -9.28 0.08
CA MET A 245 -7.77 -8.91 -0.17
C MET A 245 -8.72 -10.02 0.31
N ILE A 246 -8.44 -11.29 0.01
CA ILE A 246 -9.27 -12.43 0.46
C ILE A 246 -9.36 -12.50 1.99
N MET A 247 -8.25 -12.29 2.71
CA MET A 247 -8.27 -12.25 4.18
C MET A 247 -9.16 -11.12 4.71
N ILE A 248 -9.09 -9.94 4.10
CA ILE A 248 -9.88 -8.77 4.50
C ILE A 248 -11.36 -8.98 4.19
N LEU A 249 -11.67 -9.46 2.99
CA LEU A 249 -13.03 -9.78 2.57
C LEU A 249 -13.64 -10.82 3.50
N SER A 250 -12.92 -11.89 3.82
CA SER A 250 -13.37 -12.90 4.78
C SER A 250 -13.62 -12.31 6.16
N PHE A 251 -12.73 -11.43 6.64
CA PHE A 251 -12.93 -10.75 7.92
C PHE A 251 -14.22 -9.92 7.92
N LEU A 252 -14.44 -9.10 6.89
CA LEU A 252 -15.64 -8.26 6.77
C LEU A 252 -16.92 -9.09 6.63
N GLN A 253 -16.88 -10.15 5.81
CA GLN A 253 -17.98 -11.07 5.57
C GLN A 253 -18.37 -11.85 6.83
N MET A 254 -17.40 -12.26 7.64
CA MET A 254 -17.60 -13.09 8.84
C MET A 254 -17.77 -12.25 10.12
N HIS A 255 -17.71 -10.92 10.04
CA HIS A 255 -17.81 -10.06 11.21
C HIS A 255 -19.25 -10.04 11.76
N PRO A 256 -19.49 -10.43 13.03
CA PRO A 256 -20.85 -10.60 13.57
C PRO A 256 -21.72 -9.33 13.48
N GLN A 257 -21.15 -8.16 13.77
CA GLN A 257 -21.90 -6.90 13.74
C GLN A 257 -22.20 -6.42 12.32
N ILE A 258 -21.38 -6.83 11.33
CA ILE A 258 -21.63 -6.52 9.91
C ILE A 258 -22.74 -7.44 9.41
N GLN A 259 -22.65 -8.75 9.67
CA GLN A 259 -23.70 -9.71 9.30
C GLN A 259 -25.06 -9.38 9.92
N ALA A 260 -25.07 -8.89 11.16
CA ALA A 260 -26.28 -8.45 11.85
C ALA A 260 -26.80 -7.08 11.38
N ASN A 261 -26.16 -6.43 10.40
CA ASN A 261 -26.46 -5.07 9.95
C ASN A 261 -26.48 -4.02 11.08
N LYS A 262 -25.68 -4.24 12.12
CA LYS A 262 -25.55 -3.34 13.29
C LYS A 262 -24.41 -2.34 13.16
N LEU A 263 -23.45 -2.62 12.28
CA LEU A 263 -22.23 -1.83 12.10
C LEU A 263 -22.02 -1.53 10.61
N ASN A 264 -21.92 -0.25 10.26
CA ASN A 264 -21.46 0.17 8.94
C ASN A 264 -19.91 0.12 8.92
N PRO A 265 -19.29 -0.68 8.03
CA PRO A 265 -17.85 -0.81 8.00
C PRO A 265 -17.07 0.48 7.72
N GLU A 266 -17.57 1.33 6.82
CA GLU A 266 -16.91 2.60 6.43
C GLU A 266 -16.86 3.61 7.58
N ASP A 267 -17.83 3.57 8.48
CA ASP A 267 -17.88 4.46 9.64
C ASP A 267 -17.09 3.92 10.83
N ASN A 268 -16.59 2.69 10.74
CA ASN A 268 -15.95 1.97 11.84
C ASN A 268 -14.59 1.37 11.48
N LEU A 269 -13.92 1.89 10.43
CA LEU A 269 -12.61 1.44 9.96
C LEU A 269 -11.57 1.34 11.09
N GLY A 270 -11.59 2.26 12.07
CA GLY A 270 -10.66 2.22 13.20
C GLY A 270 -10.79 0.97 14.07
N VAL A 271 -12.01 0.59 14.41
CA VAL A 271 -12.28 -0.61 15.21
C VAL A 271 -12.00 -1.86 14.38
N LEU A 272 -12.48 -1.89 13.14
CA LEU A 272 -12.29 -3.00 12.22
C LEU A 272 -10.81 -3.28 11.93
N LEU A 273 -9.96 -2.25 11.84
CA LEU A 273 -8.52 -2.44 11.67
C LEU A 273 -7.87 -3.12 12.89
N ILE A 274 -8.27 -2.73 14.10
CA ILE A 274 -7.79 -3.35 15.33
C ILE A 274 -8.24 -4.82 15.40
N GLU A 275 -9.52 -5.07 15.15
CA GLU A 275 -10.12 -6.42 15.17
C GLU A 275 -9.55 -7.32 14.07
N PHE A 276 -9.19 -6.76 12.91
CA PHE A 276 -8.47 -7.51 11.87
C PHE A 276 -7.12 -8.01 12.38
N PHE A 277 -6.32 -7.13 13.00
CA PHE A 277 -5.03 -7.52 13.59
C PHE A 277 -5.20 -8.46 14.77
N GLU A 278 -6.26 -8.33 15.56
CA GLU A 278 -6.60 -9.27 16.63
C GLU A 278 -6.90 -10.66 16.07
N LEU A 279 -7.81 -10.75 15.09
CA LEU A 279 -8.21 -12.01 14.49
C LEU A 279 -7.00 -12.72 13.90
N TYR A 280 -6.29 -12.08 12.97
CA TYR A 280 -5.19 -12.72 12.24
C TYR A 280 -3.88 -12.77 13.02
N GLY A 281 -3.70 -11.96 14.05
CA GLY A 281 -2.53 -12.02 14.94
C GLY A 281 -2.70 -13.05 16.06
N LEU A 282 -3.87 -13.13 16.69
CA LEU A 282 -4.08 -13.85 17.95
C LEU A 282 -5.04 -15.03 17.84
N CYS A 283 -6.18 -14.86 17.16
CA CYS A 283 -7.33 -15.76 17.29
C CYS A 283 -7.45 -16.81 16.18
N PHE A 284 -7.01 -16.50 14.95
CA PHE A 284 -7.24 -17.34 13.77
C PHE A 284 -6.46 -18.66 13.86
N ASN A 285 -7.16 -19.78 13.71
CA ASN A 285 -6.57 -21.10 13.81
C ASN A 285 -5.96 -21.55 12.48
N TYR A 286 -4.78 -21.02 12.16
CA TYR A 286 -4.04 -21.34 10.93
C TYR A 286 -3.75 -22.83 10.73
N ASN A 287 -3.75 -23.64 11.79
CA ASN A 287 -3.47 -25.08 11.69
C ASN A 287 -4.67 -25.87 11.19
N GLN A 288 -5.89 -25.46 11.56
CA GLN A 288 -7.09 -26.26 11.33
C GLN A 288 -8.01 -25.69 10.25
N VAL A 289 -8.01 -24.37 10.03
CA VAL A 289 -8.99 -23.75 9.14
C VAL A 289 -8.38 -22.95 7.99
N GLY A 290 -8.99 -23.06 6.82
CA GLY A 290 -8.73 -22.21 5.66
C GLY A 290 -9.91 -21.27 5.37
N ILE A 291 -9.68 -20.30 4.49
CA ILE A 291 -10.61 -19.22 4.15
C ILE A 291 -11.31 -19.51 2.82
N SER A 292 -12.62 -19.31 2.78
CA SER A 292 -13.42 -19.20 1.55
C SER A 292 -14.25 -17.92 1.60
N VAL A 293 -14.29 -17.18 0.50
CA VAL A 293 -15.08 -15.93 0.37
C VAL A 293 -16.31 -16.10 -0.52
N ALA A 294 -16.58 -17.32 -0.97
CA ALA A 294 -17.78 -17.66 -1.71
C ALA A 294 -19.04 -17.54 -0.82
N ASN A 295 -20.17 -17.16 -1.42
CA ASN A 295 -21.50 -17.14 -0.78
C ASN A 295 -21.56 -16.39 0.56
N GLY A 296 -20.83 -15.26 0.70
CA GLY A 296 -20.83 -14.46 1.92
C GLY A 296 -19.83 -14.92 2.98
N GLY A 297 -18.89 -15.79 2.63
CA GLY A 297 -17.74 -16.14 3.46
C GLY A 297 -17.95 -17.37 4.35
N SER A 298 -16.91 -18.17 4.51
CA SER A 298 -16.88 -19.31 5.44
C SER A 298 -15.45 -19.76 5.75
N TYR A 299 -15.31 -20.55 6.81
CA TYR A 299 -14.07 -21.28 7.10
C TYR A 299 -14.27 -22.77 6.83
N PHE A 300 -13.30 -23.40 6.18
CA PHE A 300 -13.30 -24.84 5.93
C PHE A 300 -12.22 -25.52 6.76
N LEU A 301 -12.46 -26.77 7.16
CA LEU A 301 -11.46 -27.58 7.84
C LEU A 301 -10.40 -28.05 6.85
N LYS A 302 -9.13 -27.85 7.19
CA LYS A 302 -8.01 -28.36 6.42
C LYS A 302 -7.94 -29.88 6.54
N PRO A 303 -7.51 -30.59 5.48
CA PRO A 303 -7.24 -32.01 5.59
C PRO A 303 -6.16 -32.25 6.66
N PRO A 304 -6.25 -33.37 7.42
CA PRO A 304 -5.27 -33.70 8.43
C PRO A 304 -3.87 -33.79 7.81
N ASN A 305 -2.94 -33.05 8.41
CA ASN A 305 -1.58 -32.95 7.93
C ASN A 305 -0.78 -34.13 8.47
N ASN A 306 -0.79 -35.25 7.74
CA ASN A 306 -0.11 -36.48 8.16
C ASN A 306 1.42 -36.44 7.97
N ASN A 307 1.96 -35.32 7.47
CA ASN A 307 3.40 -35.16 7.28
C ASN A 307 4.01 -34.48 8.53
N PRO A 308 4.83 -35.20 9.33
CA PRO A 308 5.45 -34.65 10.53
C PRO A 308 6.48 -33.54 10.24
N ASN A 309 6.94 -33.41 8.99
CA ASN A 309 7.83 -32.32 8.54
C ASN A 309 7.07 -31.12 7.96
N SER A 310 5.74 -31.15 8.01
CA SER A 310 4.94 -30.07 7.45
C SER A 310 4.99 -28.85 8.35
N ARG A 311 5.08 -27.68 7.72
CA ARG A 311 5.24 -26.41 8.44
C ARG A 311 3.98 -26.13 9.26
N GLU A 312 4.15 -25.88 10.55
CA GLU A 312 3.09 -25.35 11.39
C GLU A 312 2.71 -23.93 10.94
N LEU A 313 1.44 -23.54 11.11
CA LEU A 313 0.92 -22.22 10.76
C LEU A 313 1.06 -21.87 9.27
N LEU A 314 0.36 -22.60 8.39
CA LEU A 314 0.21 -22.19 6.99
C LEU A 314 -1.12 -21.47 6.80
N LEU A 315 -1.14 -20.38 6.04
CA LEU A 315 -2.39 -19.77 5.59
C LEU A 315 -2.90 -20.60 4.41
N SER A 316 -4.21 -20.78 4.32
CA SER A 316 -4.84 -21.43 3.17
C SER A 316 -6.10 -20.68 2.82
N SER A 317 -6.25 -20.33 1.55
CA SER A 317 -7.40 -19.59 1.06
C SER A 317 -7.74 -20.02 -0.37
N ILE A 318 -8.99 -20.45 -0.55
CA ILE A 318 -9.49 -20.92 -1.84
C ILE A 318 -9.62 -19.73 -2.81
N ASP A 319 -9.11 -19.88 -4.02
CA ASP A 319 -9.32 -18.93 -5.11
C ASP A 319 -10.80 -18.98 -5.57
N PRO A 320 -11.54 -17.86 -5.54
CA PRO A 320 -12.90 -17.80 -6.04
C PRO A 320 -13.06 -18.14 -7.53
N ASN A 321 -12.01 -17.96 -8.34
CA ASN A 321 -12.02 -18.30 -9.77
C ASN A 321 -11.61 -19.75 -10.03
N ASP A 322 -10.81 -20.34 -9.15
CA ASP A 322 -10.31 -21.71 -9.27
C ASP A 322 -10.30 -22.40 -7.90
N PRO A 323 -11.36 -23.15 -7.55
CA PRO A 323 -11.46 -23.81 -6.25
C PRO A 323 -10.32 -24.80 -5.94
N THR A 324 -9.53 -25.20 -6.94
CA THR A 324 -8.36 -26.09 -6.77
C THR A 324 -7.08 -25.34 -6.40
N ASN A 325 -7.07 -24.01 -6.55
CA ASN A 325 -5.94 -23.15 -6.29
C ASN A 325 -5.99 -22.59 -4.86
N ASP A 326 -4.91 -22.79 -4.11
CA ASP A 326 -4.69 -22.14 -2.81
C ASP A 326 -3.88 -20.85 -3.03
N THR A 327 -4.57 -19.72 -2.91
CA THR A 327 -3.99 -18.39 -3.11
C THR A 327 -2.93 -18.03 -2.06
N ALA A 328 -2.90 -18.72 -0.92
CA ALA A 328 -1.92 -18.50 0.14
C ALA A 328 -0.75 -19.50 0.13
N LYS A 329 -0.69 -20.41 -0.86
CA LYS A 329 0.34 -21.46 -0.93
C LYS A 329 1.78 -20.92 -0.90
N GLY A 330 2.00 -19.72 -1.45
CA GLY A 330 3.30 -19.06 -1.43
C GLY A 330 3.66 -18.35 -0.12
N SER A 331 2.69 -18.13 0.77
CA SER A 331 2.83 -17.36 2.01
C SER A 331 3.42 -18.19 3.15
N TYR A 332 4.63 -18.70 2.96
CA TYR A 332 5.24 -19.65 3.89
C TYR A 332 5.92 -19.03 5.11
N ALA A 333 6.09 -17.70 5.16
CA ALA A 333 6.68 -16.98 6.29
C ALA A 333 5.63 -16.49 7.30
N LEU A 334 4.48 -17.18 7.39
CA LEU A 334 3.31 -16.72 8.15
C LEU A 334 3.59 -16.44 9.63
N ARG A 335 4.57 -17.12 10.24
CA ARG A 335 4.99 -16.82 11.62
C ARG A 335 5.42 -15.35 11.77
N MET A 336 6.26 -14.85 10.85
CA MET A 336 6.71 -13.46 10.86
C MET A 336 5.54 -12.51 10.63
N ILE A 337 4.63 -12.86 9.70
CA ILE A 337 3.43 -12.07 9.41
C ILE A 337 2.51 -11.98 10.64
N ARG A 338 2.32 -13.11 11.34
CA ARG A 338 1.54 -13.15 12.58
C ARG A 338 2.16 -12.28 13.66
N GLU A 339 3.47 -12.35 13.84
CA GLU A 339 4.19 -11.52 14.82
C GLU A 339 4.02 -10.01 14.56
N VAL A 340 4.08 -9.57 13.29
CA VAL A 340 3.82 -8.16 12.97
C VAL A 340 2.35 -7.76 13.19
N PHE A 341 1.37 -8.65 12.91
CA PHE A 341 -0.03 -8.39 13.24
C PHE A 341 -0.27 -8.28 14.75
N VAL A 342 0.33 -9.15 15.56
CA VAL A 342 0.27 -9.07 17.03
C VAL A 342 0.84 -7.74 17.52
N GLY A 343 1.99 -7.32 16.98
CA GLY A 343 2.60 -6.04 17.29
C GLY A 343 1.72 -4.84 16.94
N ALA A 344 1.05 -4.88 15.78
CA ALA A 344 0.13 -3.84 15.34
C ALA A 344 -1.10 -3.75 16.26
N TYR A 345 -1.74 -4.88 16.57
CA TYR A 345 -2.87 -4.95 17.51
C TYR A 345 -2.50 -4.35 18.88
N GLY A 346 -1.38 -4.78 19.46
CA GLY A 346 -0.92 -4.30 20.76
C GLY A 346 -0.63 -2.81 20.77
N THR A 347 0.01 -2.30 19.70
CA THR A 347 0.36 -0.89 19.57
C THR A 347 -0.90 -0.02 19.42
N LEU A 348 -1.80 -0.33 18.48
CA LEU A 348 -3.03 0.43 18.28
C LEU A 348 -3.90 0.44 19.54
N THR A 349 -4.10 -0.73 20.17
CA THR A 349 -4.92 -0.85 21.38
C THR A 349 -4.36 0.01 22.51
N LYS A 350 -3.04 -0.06 22.75
CA LYS A 350 -2.38 0.77 23.76
C LYS A 350 -2.52 2.26 23.47
N THR A 351 -2.31 2.67 22.22
CA THR A 351 -2.42 4.08 21.80
C THR A 351 -3.84 4.61 21.97
N VAL A 352 -4.86 3.85 21.56
CA VAL A 352 -6.27 4.21 21.72
C VAL A 352 -6.64 4.33 23.20
N GLN A 353 -6.26 3.35 24.03
CA GLN A 353 -6.52 3.38 25.48
C GLN A 353 -5.84 4.56 26.16
N GLN A 354 -4.58 4.82 25.83
CA GLN A 354 -3.83 5.95 26.38
C GLN A 354 -4.47 7.28 25.98
N ARG A 355 -4.85 7.45 24.71
CA ARG A 355 -5.55 8.66 24.26
C ARG A 355 -6.88 8.85 24.97
N HIS A 356 -7.64 7.77 25.16
CA HIS A 356 -8.90 7.81 25.88
C HIS A 356 -8.71 8.29 27.33
N ARG A 357 -7.70 7.76 28.04
CA ARG A 357 -7.36 8.21 29.40
C ARG A 357 -6.96 9.69 29.45
N VAL A 358 -6.21 10.17 28.46
CA VAL A 358 -5.80 11.59 28.41
C VAL A 358 -6.98 12.53 28.18
N LEU A 359 -7.91 12.15 27.30
CA LEU A 359 -9.04 13.02 26.93
C LEU A 359 -10.21 12.92 27.91
N PHE A 360 -10.49 11.73 28.43
CA PHE A 360 -11.70 11.43 29.20
C PHE A 360 -11.42 10.86 30.61
N GLY A 361 -10.17 10.53 30.93
CA GLY A 361 -9.78 9.95 32.23
C GLY A 361 -9.63 10.96 33.37
N GLY A 362 -10.12 12.18 33.20
CA GLY A 362 -10.19 13.20 34.25
C GLY A 362 -11.29 12.89 35.28
N GLY A 363 -11.16 11.76 35.98
CA GLY A 363 -12.07 11.32 37.03
C GLY A 363 -11.74 9.92 37.52
N SER A 364 -11.25 9.81 38.75
CA SER A 364 -10.94 8.60 39.54
C SER A 364 -9.59 7.91 39.28
N SER A 365 -8.69 8.07 40.25
CA SER A 365 -7.74 7.02 40.60
C SER A 365 -8.52 5.84 41.18
N GLN A 366 -8.42 4.64 40.58
CA GLN A 366 -8.03 3.38 41.24
C GLN A 366 -8.36 2.14 40.37
N THR A 367 -7.39 1.23 40.37
CA THR A 367 -7.47 -0.24 40.18
C THR A 367 -7.83 -0.81 38.80
N SER A 368 -6.83 -1.52 38.27
CA SER A 368 -6.88 -2.42 37.12
C SER A 368 -8.01 -3.45 37.24
N ASN A 369 -8.94 -3.47 36.27
CA ASN A 369 -9.74 -4.64 35.96
C ASN A 369 -10.05 -4.67 34.45
N HIS A 370 -9.93 -5.86 33.87
CA HIS A 370 -10.26 -6.17 32.47
C HIS A 370 -11.69 -5.75 32.16
N TYR A 371 -11.87 -4.80 31.24
CA TYR A 371 -13.17 -4.47 30.68
C TYR A 371 -13.41 -5.24 29.38
N ARG A 372 -14.41 -6.12 29.44
CA ARG A 372 -15.09 -6.75 28.30
C ARG A 372 -16.12 -5.73 27.79
N PHE A 373 -16.13 -5.44 26.50
CA PHE A 373 -17.15 -4.57 25.90
C PHE A 373 -18.53 -5.25 26.05
N ASP A 374 -19.48 -4.57 26.69
CA ASP A 374 -20.87 -5.02 26.80
C ASP A 374 -21.79 -4.02 26.09
N GLU A 375 -22.79 -4.56 25.39
CA GLU A 375 -23.80 -3.83 24.63
C GLU A 375 -24.69 -3.02 25.60
N HIS A 376 -24.97 -1.77 25.23
CA HIS A 376 -25.83 -0.77 25.90
C HIS A 376 -25.13 0.22 26.83
N ASN A 377 -24.88 1.43 26.32
CA ASN A 377 -25.10 2.61 27.16
C ASN A 377 -25.64 3.81 26.37
N ARG A 378 -26.82 4.27 26.80
CA ARG A 378 -27.47 5.53 26.43
C ARG A 378 -26.82 6.68 27.23
N VAL A 379 -26.75 7.85 26.62
CA VAL A 379 -26.27 9.12 27.22
C VAL A 379 -27.19 9.55 28.37
N PRO A 380 -26.65 10.04 29.52
CA PRO A 380 -26.93 11.43 29.89
C PRO A 380 -25.80 12.22 30.62
N VAL A 381 -25.60 13.45 30.12
CA VAL A 381 -25.48 14.78 30.77
C VAL A 381 -24.46 15.04 31.91
N ASP A 382 -23.52 15.94 31.52
CA ASP A 382 -22.83 17.04 32.22
C ASP A 382 -22.02 16.75 33.50
N SER A 383 -20.70 16.81 33.36
CA SER A 383 -19.74 17.05 34.44
C SER A 383 -18.51 17.72 33.84
N ARG A 384 -18.49 19.06 33.84
CA ARG A 384 -17.34 19.88 33.42
C ARG A 384 -16.17 19.70 34.40
N GLY A 385 -15.38 18.65 34.20
CA GLY A 385 -14.03 18.54 34.73
C GLY A 385 -13.06 19.33 33.86
N LYS A 386 -12.47 20.41 34.39
CA LYS A 386 -11.38 21.15 33.75
C LYS A 386 -10.13 20.27 33.67
N SER A 387 -10.02 19.46 32.63
CA SER A 387 -8.74 18.87 32.22
C SER A 387 -7.89 19.96 31.57
N SER A 388 -6.59 19.97 31.87
CA SER A 388 -5.62 20.99 31.43
C SER A 388 -5.68 21.19 29.90
N ALA A 389 -6.09 22.39 29.47
CA ALA A 389 -6.27 22.77 28.06
C ALA A 389 -5.01 22.53 27.19
N LEU A 390 -3.83 22.48 27.80
CA LEU A 390 -2.55 22.23 27.13
C LEU A 390 -2.42 20.81 26.56
N HIS A 391 -3.01 19.77 27.17
CA HIS A 391 -2.94 18.40 26.65
C HIS A 391 -3.94 18.10 25.53
N HIS A 392 -4.98 18.94 25.38
CA HIS A 392 -5.96 18.83 24.29
C HIS A 392 -5.48 19.50 22.99
N GLN A 393 -4.49 20.39 23.09
CA GLN A 393 -3.98 21.18 21.96
C GLN A 393 -2.90 20.47 21.13
N THR A 394 -2.13 19.54 21.71
CA THR A 394 -1.12 18.80 20.92
C THR A 394 -1.82 17.78 20.01
N GLN A 395 -1.75 18.01 18.71
CA GLN A 395 -2.18 17.05 17.69
C GLN A 395 -1.26 15.82 17.76
N VAL A 396 -1.85 14.64 17.87
CA VAL A 396 -1.10 13.38 17.96
C VAL A 396 -1.76 12.39 17.01
N SER A 397 -0.95 11.72 16.20
CA SER A 397 -1.40 10.60 15.38
C SER A 397 -1.63 9.36 16.24
N LEU A 398 -2.76 8.68 16.03
CA LEU A 398 -3.08 7.39 16.64
C LEU A 398 -2.46 6.22 15.87
N ILE A 399 -2.05 6.44 14.61
CA ILE A 399 -1.61 5.36 13.71
C ILE A 399 -0.11 5.39 13.42
N LYS A 400 0.60 6.51 13.67
CA LYS A 400 2.00 6.71 13.24
C LYS A 400 3.00 5.59 13.61
N ASP A 401 2.76 4.92 14.73
CA ASP A 401 3.66 3.88 15.25
C ASP A 401 3.40 2.51 14.58
N VAL A 402 2.30 2.39 13.82
CA VAL A 402 1.90 1.19 13.08
C VAL A 402 1.92 1.43 11.57
N LEU A 403 1.45 2.59 11.14
CA LEU A 403 1.39 3.06 9.75
C LEU A 403 2.23 4.33 9.63
N SER A 404 3.30 4.26 8.84
CA SER A 404 4.15 5.40 8.51
C SER A 404 4.30 5.50 7.00
N ILE A 405 4.73 6.67 6.51
CA ILE A 405 5.06 6.84 5.09
C ILE A 405 6.58 6.83 4.95
N PRO A 406 7.17 5.80 4.31
CA PRO A 406 8.59 5.78 4.01
C PRO A 406 9.05 6.98 3.17
N LEU A 407 10.30 7.41 3.36
CA LEU A 407 10.84 8.59 2.69
C LEU A 407 10.92 8.41 1.17
N ASP A 408 11.27 7.22 0.71
CA ASP A 408 11.31 6.84 -0.71
C ASP A 408 9.93 6.91 -1.36
N VAL A 409 8.87 6.56 -0.64
CA VAL A 409 7.48 6.77 -1.11
C VAL A 409 7.24 8.27 -1.31
N LEU A 410 7.53 9.13 -0.33
CA LEU A 410 7.34 10.59 -0.47
C LEU A 410 8.15 11.16 -1.64
N GLN A 411 9.41 10.74 -1.78
CA GLN A 411 10.28 11.17 -2.88
C GLN A 411 9.75 10.70 -4.23
N GLY A 412 9.26 9.47 -4.33
CA GLY A 412 8.66 8.93 -5.54
C GLY A 412 7.44 9.73 -5.99
N ARG A 413 6.57 10.13 -5.06
CA ARG A 413 5.39 10.97 -5.35
C ARG A 413 5.78 12.34 -5.86
N GLN A 414 6.70 13.02 -5.16
CA GLN A 414 7.23 14.32 -5.60
C GLN A 414 7.93 14.23 -6.97
N HIS A 415 8.61 13.12 -7.24
CA HIS A 415 9.23 12.86 -8.54
C HIS A 415 8.17 12.74 -9.65
N LEU A 416 7.12 11.95 -9.44
CA LEU A 416 6.03 11.79 -10.41
C LEU A 416 5.32 13.11 -10.69
N GLU A 417 5.06 13.91 -9.65
CA GLU A 417 4.50 15.25 -9.79
C GLU A 417 5.40 16.15 -10.65
N LYS A 418 6.71 16.19 -10.38
CA LYS A 418 7.68 16.94 -11.20
C LYS A 418 7.73 16.46 -12.64
N VAL A 419 7.70 15.14 -12.86
CA VAL A 419 7.67 14.55 -14.21
C VAL A 419 6.42 14.98 -14.96
N PHE A 420 5.26 14.95 -14.29
CA PHE A 420 3.99 15.39 -14.88
C PHE A 420 4.03 16.86 -15.29
N TYR A 421 4.47 17.76 -14.40
CA TYR A 421 4.53 19.20 -14.67
C TYR A 421 5.71 19.62 -15.56
N SER A 422 6.65 18.71 -15.84
CA SER A 422 7.75 18.98 -16.78
C SER A 422 7.32 19.05 -18.25
N GLY A 423 6.11 18.56 -18.58
CA GLY A 423 5.59 18.53 -19.95
C GLY A 423 6.13 17.40 -20.82
N HIS A 424 7.12 16.62 -20.38
CA HIS A 424 7.79 15.62 -21.22
C HIS A 424 6.83 14.58 -21.83
N PHE A 425 5.89 14.06 -21.04
CA PHE A 425 4.94 13.08 -21.55
C PHE A 425 3.92 13.72 -22.48
N GLN A 426 3.45 14.92 -22.14
CA GLN A 426 2.53 15.70 -22.96
C GLN A 426 3.14 15.99 -24.34
N ASP A 427 4.43 16.31 -24.40
CA ASP A 427 5.16 16.52 -25.65
C ASP A 427 5.32 15.22 -26.46
N ILE A 428 5.59 14.09 -25.80
CA ILE A 428 5.71 12.77 -26.46
C ILE A 428 4.38 12.33 -27.09
N PHE A 429 3.26 12.67 -26.46
CA PHE A 429 1.91 12.22 -26.85
C PHE A 429 1.05 13.28 -27.53
N ASP A 430 1.58 14.49 -27.78
CA ASP A 430 0.84 15.64 -28.33
C ASP A 430 -0.45 15.93 -27.53
N ASP A 431 -0.32 15.97 -26.21
CA ASP A 431 -1.42 16.23 -25.26
C ASP A 431 -1.21 17.56 -24.51
N PRO A 432 -1.39 18.71 -25.18
CA PRO A 432 -1.16 20.03 -24.60
C PRO A 432 -2.15 20.39 -23.48
N HIS A 433 -3.28 19.67 -23.40
CA HIS A 433 -4.30 19.88 -22.38
C HIS A 433 -4.12 18.98 -21.16
N GLY A 434 -3.27 17.95 -21.22
CA GLY A 434 -3.05 17.01 -20.13
C GLY A 434 -2.71 17.68 -18.79
N ALA A 435 -1.92 18.76 -18.82
CA ALA A 435 -1.56 19.55 -17.62
C ALA A 435 -2.63 20.60 -17.21
N HIS A 436 -3.49 21.02 -18.13
CA HIS A 436 -4.51 22.07 -17.90
C HIS A 436 -5.91 21.51 -17.62
N GLY A 437 -6.15 20.23 -17.93
CA GLY A 437 -7.43 19.55 -17.73
C GLY A 437 -7.60 18.91 -16.35
N LEU A 438 -6.54 18.85 -15.54
CA LEU A 438 -6.61 18.47 -14.13
C LEU A 438 -6.70 19.75 -13.30
N THR A 439 -7.91 20.14 -12.91
CA THR A 439 -8.10 21.25 -11.98
C THR A 439 -7.40 20.92 -10.65
N LYS A 440 -6.54 21.84 -10.19
CA LYS A 440 -5.92 21.78 -8.85
C LYS A 440 -6.93 21.74 -7.73
#